data_AF-A0A1K1PVA1-F1
#
_entry.id   AF-A0A1K1PVA1-F1
#
_cell.length_a   1.000
_cell.length_b   1.000
_cell.length_c   1.000
_cell.angle_alpha   90.00
_cell.angle_beta   90.00
_cell.angle_gamma   90.00
#
_symmetry.space_group_name_H-M   'P 1'
#
loop_
_entity.id
_entity.type
_entity.pdbx_description
1 polymer ?
#
loop_
_entity_poly.entity_id
_entity_poly.type
_entity_poly.pdbx_seq_one_letter_code
_entity_poly.pdbx_strand_id
1 'polypeptide(L)'
;MKSWKTAMSLVLGVSLLLPGLPGTADAAAVKLSVPPGSVTASADDGNVPANTVDGNLSTRWSASGDGQWIKFDLGSNKSLDYIKVAFQSGTARTFTFDIQTSTDNVNFTAAQNGVTSSLNDALQTFDFPDVSSARYVRLVGHGNSVNAWNSYTEVEIYGEDGGGSGGTTVSTSAQLQAALNSATAGTTIILANGTYTNSSAFTVTNKNGTSGSPITIKAANPGQAIISGGAALHISNSSYIIVEGLKFTNSGKTAVLLNGSNNVRITRNRFALAATGGDLIWLQVSGTNSHHNRIDRNDFGNKTDTAPLIAYEGDGNGNISQYDTIEYNYFHDVGPWVTNGKETIRLGLSGLSLSNGYNTIQYNLFENTDGEPEIVSVKSSSNTVRYNTFKTSKGALTSRHGHSNSFYGNFFLGDGVESKQDGIRIYGNDHKIYNNYMEKLTGKAILVDSGDYDGGSSGYPSNPSADDLKAQWRVYRAHIVNNTILDSSTGIIVGSGKTYHPKDSRVANNIVRNTTDTLYDEAATTNTVFEGNIGYGSTVNNKSRTTAEIWNTNPLFTTVSGLQKLSPSSPAINYAKGSYTYVTTDMDGETRSTNDTGADERSSSTSFAIRPLAAADVGPNAP
;
A
#
# COMPACT_ATOMS: atom_id res chain seq x y z
N MET A 1 -34.58 -76.42 -43.01
CA MET A 1 -33.51 -75.55 -43.53
C MET A 1 -33.00 -74.68 -42.39
N LYS A 2 -31.67 -74.71 -42.21
CA LYS A 2 -30.77 -73.79 -41.49
C LYS A 2 -30.88 -73.62 -39.97
N SER A 3 -29.74 -73.91 -39.34
CA SER A 3 -29.36 -73.78 -37.93
C SER A 3 -28.72 -72.42 -37.62
N TRP A 4 -28.74 -72.06 -36.34
CA TRP A 4 -28.09 -70.92 -35.73
C TRP A 4 -26.55 -70.92 -35.78
N LYS A 5 -25.96 -69.71 -35.88
CA LYS A 5 -24.74 -69.29 -35.16
C LYS A 5 -24.49 -67.76 -35.27
N THR A 6 -24.13 -67.18 -34.11
CA THR A 6 -23.28 -66.00 -33.81
C THR A 6 -23.71 -64.57 -34.18
N ALA A 7 -23.70 -63.64 -33.20
CA ALA A 7 -22.74 -62.53 -33.10
C ALA A 7 -22.97 -61.62 -31.87
N MET A 8 -21.86 -61.11 -31.38
CA MET A 8 -21.55 -60.37 -30.15
C MET A 8 -21.76 -58.85 -30.37
N SER A 9 -22.37 -58.13 -29.42
CA SER A 9 -22.49 -56.66 -29.47
C SER A 9 -21.38 -55.99 -28.65
N LEU A 10 -20.64 -55.10 -29.30
CA LEU A 10 -19.65 -54.19 -28.74
C LEU A 10 -20.29 -52.79 -28.68
N VAL A 11 -20.34 -52.18 -27.49
CA VAL A 11 -20.71 -50.77 -27.32
C VAL A 11 -19.46 -50.02 -26.86
N LEU A 12 -18.94 -49.14 -27.71
CA LEU A 12 -17.87 -48.19 -27.37
C LEU A 12 -18.44 -47.08 -26.48
N GLY A 13 -17.96 -47.01 -25.23
CA GLY A 13 -18.04 -45.82 -24.40
C GLY A 13 -16.71 -45.06 -24.47
N VAL A 14 -16.71 -43.86 -25.05
CA VAL A 14 -15.55 -42.96 -25.08
C VAL A 14 -15.43 -42.31 -23.69
N SER A 15 -14.41 -42.72 -22.93
CA SER A 15 -13.94 -42.00 -21.74
C SER A 15 -12.86 -41.02 -22.19
N LEU A 16 -13.15 -39.72 -22.13
CA LEU A 16 -12.13 -38.69 -22.20
C LEU A 16 -11.33 -38.70 -20.89
N LEU A 17 -10.05 -39.06 -20.97
CA LEU A 17 -9.09 -38.77 -19.91
C LEU A 17 -8.89 -37.25 -19.81
N LEU A 18 -9.32 -36.66 -18.70
CA LEU A 18 -8.83 -35.35 -18.25
C LEU A 18 -7.43 -35.55 -17.63
N PRO A 19 -6.40 -34.79 -18.01
CA PRO A 19 -5.14 -34.80 -17.30
C PRO A 19 -5.37 -34.26 -15.89
N GLY A 20 -4.94 -35.03 -14.89
CA GLY A 20 -5.00 -34.63 -13.49
C GLY A 20 -4.27 -33.31 -13.28
N LEU A 21 -4.95 -32.38 -12.59
CA LEU A 21 -4.34 -31.16 -12.08
C LEU A 21 -3.14 -31.56 -11.19
N PRO A 22 -2.00 -30.87 -11.29
CA PRO A 22 -0.91 -31.08 -10.35
C PRO A 22 -1.42 -30.70 -8.96
N GLY A 23 -1.35 -31.65 -8.03
CA GLY A 23 -1.48 -31.35 -6.61
C GLY A 23 -0.49 -30.24 -6.23
N THR A 24 -0.90 -29.38 -5.32
CA THR A 24 -0.03 -28.39 -4.69
C THR A 24 1.24 -29.09 -4.23
N ALA A 25 2.38 -28.76 -4.85
CA ALA A 25 3.67 -29.15 -4.32
C ALA A 25 3.83 -28.40 -2.99
N ASP A 26 3.87 -29.14 -1.87
CA ASP A 26 4.35 -28.59 -0.60
C ASP A 26 5.72 -27.96 -0.82
N ALA A 27 5.96 -26.82 -0.15
CA ALA A 27 7.28 -26.24 -0.11
C ALA A 27 8.26 -27.28 0.46
N ALA A 28 9.43 -27.45 -0.17
CA ALA A 28 10.39 -28.44 0.31
C ALA A 28 11.00 -27.99 1.66
N ALA A 29 10.98 -28.90 2.65
CA ALA A 29 11.59 -28.70 3.96
C ALA A 29 13.04 -28.18 3.88
N VAL A 30 13.38 -27.17 4.68
CA VAL A 30 14.73 -26.57 4.74
C VAL A 30 15.46 -27.01 6.01
N LYS A 31 16.81 -27.09 5.96
CA LYS A 31 17.64 -27.34 7.15
C LYS A 31 17.55 -26.12 8.07
N LEU A 32 17.06 -26.31 9.28
CA LEU A 32 16.96 -25.27 10.30
C LEU A 32 18.33 -25.00 10.92
N SER A 33 18.62 -23.72 11.19
CA SER A 33 19.90 -23.31 11.79
C SER A 33 19.90 -23.57 13.29
N VAL A 34 20.90 -24.31 13.77
CA VAL A 34 21.11 -24.61 15.21
C VAL A 34 22.55 -24.24 15.58
N PRO A 35 22.78 -23.10 16.25
CA PRO A 35 24.13 -22.73 16.68
C PRO A 35 24.70 -23.74 17.69
N PRO A 36 26.03 -24.03 17.68
CA PRO A 36 26.63 -24.95 18.65
C PRO A 36 26.36 -24.61 20.12
N GLY A 37 26.20 -23.32 20.45
CA GLY A 37 25.86 -22.85 21.81
C GLY A 37 24.41 -23.08 22.23
N SER A 38 23.52 -23.49 21.32
CA SER A 38 22.11 -23.78 21.62
C SER A 38 21.82 -25.27 21.82
N VAL A 39 22.87 -26.11 21.82
CA VAL A 39 22.79 -27.55 22.06
C VAL A 39 23.22 -27.87 23.49
N THR A 40 22.39 -28.59 24.23
CA THR A 40 22.66 -29.01 25.61
C THR A 40 22.39 -30.51 25.76
N ALA A 41 23.04 -31.17 26.70
CA ALA A 41 22.82 -32.59 26.97
C ALA A 41 22.78 -32.89 28.47
N SER A 42 22.31 -34.09 28.78
CA SER A 42 22.29 -34.67 30.13
C SER A 42 23.69 -34.88 30.73
N ALA A 43 24.65 -35.33 29.93
CA ALA A 43 26.04 -35.56 30.29
C ALA A 43 26.92 -35.63 29.01
N ASP A 44 28.24 -35.71 29.17
CA ASP A 44 29.17 -36.05 28.10
C ASP A 44 30.46 -36.73 28.64
N ASP A 45 31.23 -37.41 27.79
CA ASP A 45 32.52 -38.04 28.10
C ASP A 45 33.74 -37.17 27.73
N GLY A 46 33.55 -35.85 27.59
CA GLY A 46 34.49 -34.92 26.96
C GLY A 46 34.24 -34.70 25.47
N ASN A 47 33.38 -35.51 24.84
CA ASN A 47 32.83 -35.26 23.50
C ASN A 47 31.49 -34.50 23.66
N VAL A 48 31.57 -33.17 23.53
CA VAL A 48 30.52 -32.23 23.94
C VAL A 48 29.33 -32.13 22.96
N PRO A 49 28.14 -31.65 23.40
CA PRO A 49 26.93 -31.57 22.56
C PRO A 49 27.09 -30.73 21.29
N ALA A 50 27.89 -29.66 21.36
CA ALA A 50 28.18 -28.76 20.25
C ALA A 50 28.74 -29.47 19.00
N ASN A 51 29.41 -30.61 19.18
CA ASN A 51 29.98 -31.41 18.10
C ASN A 51 28.92 -32.06 17.19
N THR A 52 27.62 -31.99 17.54
CA THR A 52 26.55 -32.58 16.72
C THR A 52 25.96 -31.61 15.68
N VAL A 53 26.45 -30.37 15.62
CA VAL A 53 25.96 -29.34 14.69
C VAL A 53 27.13 -28.55 14.07
N ASP A 54 28.34 -29.13 14.09
CA ASP A 54 29.56 -28.51 13.56
C ASP A 54 29.84 -28.91 12.10
N GLY A 55 29.03 -29.80 11.53
CA GLY A 55 29.17 -30.29 10.15
C GLY A 55 30.33 -31.28 9.96
N ASN A 56 30.93 -31.79 11.04
CA ASN A 56 32.09 -32.68 11.01
C ASN A 56 31.76 -34.07 11.56
N LEU A 57 31.57 -35.05 10.66
CA LEU A 57 31.26 -36.43 11.05
C LEU A 57 32.38 -37.17 11.82
N SER A 58 33.55 -36.55 12.02
CA SER A 58 34.64 -37.11 12.83
C SER A 58 34.60 -36.70 14.31
N THR A 59 33.84 -35.67 14.66
CA THR A 59 33.53 -35.27 16.03
C THR A 59 32.18 -35.86 16.45
N ARG A 60 31.91 -35.91 17.76
CA ARG A 60 30.65 -36.48 18.28
C ARG A 60 30.24 -35.85 19.60
N TRP A 61 28.98 -36.06 19.99
CA TRP A 61 28.57 -36.08 21.39
C TRP A 61 28.54 -37.53 21.90
N SER A 62 28.85 -37.79 23.17
CA SER A 62 28.71 -39.14 23.74
C SER A 62 28.39 -39.19 25.22
N ALA A 63 27.41 -40.01 25.59
CA ALA A 63 27.04 -40.29 26.98
C ALA A 63 26.61 -41.76 27.15
N SER A 64 27.02 -42.38 28.26
CA SER A 64 26.65 -43.76 28.59
C SER A 64 25.45 -43.82 29.52
N GLY A 65 24.48 -44.67 29.19
CA GLY A 65 23.32 -44.95 30.01
C GLY A 65 22.02 -44.88 29.22
N ASP A 66 21.00 -45.57 29.72
CA ASP A 66 19.64 -45.45 29.22
C ASP A 66 19.01 -44.11 29.65
N GLY A 67 18.30 -43.46 28.74
CA GLY A 67 17.65 -42.17 28.99
C GLY A 67 18.57 -40.94 28.89
N GLN A 68 19.83 -41.11 28.46
CA GLN A 68 20.70 -39.97 28.20
C GLN A 68 20.15 -39.17 27.02
N TRP A 69 20.01 -37.86 27.19
CA TRP A 69 19.42 -36.99 26.18
C TRP A 69 20.38 -35.90 25.71
N ILE A 70 20.17 -35.47 24.46
CA ILE A 70 20.70 -34.24 23.84
C ILE A 70 19.53 -33.42 23.30
N LYS A 71 19.59 -32.09 23.44
CA LYS A 71 18.51 -31.16 23.12
C LYS A 71 19.04 -29.97 22.33
N PHE A 72 18.29 -29.59 21.30
CA PHE A 72 18.56 -28.51 20.37
C PHE A 72 17.51 -27.41 20.58
N ASP A 73 17.94 -26.19 20.91
CA ASP A 73 17.08 -25.00 20.89
C ASP A 73 17.17 -24.32 19.52
N LEU A 74 16.04 -24.28 18.82
CA LEU A 74 15.87 -23.69 17.49
C LEU A 74 15.73 -22.14 17.54
N GLY A 75 15.78 -21.55 18.73
CA GLY A 75 15.68 -20.11 18.97
C GLY A 75 14.25 -19.56 18.97
N SER A 76 13.35 -20.16 18.17
CA SER A 76 11.91 -19.86 18.12
C SER A 76 11.09 -21.11 17.78
N ASN A 77 9.76 -21.04 17.85
CA ASN A 77 8.89 -22.14 17.42
C ASN A 77 8.92 -22.30 15.90
N LYS A 78 9.30 -23.48 15.41
CA LYS A 78 9.39 -23.90 14.01
C LYS A 78 8.38 -25.01 13.72
N SER A 79 8.01 -25.22 12.45
CA SER A 79 7.46 -26.52 12.05
C SER A 79 8.61 -27.50 11.86
N LEU A 80 8.37 -28.80 12.08
CA LEU A 80 9.35 -29.86 11.89
C LEU A 80 8.72 -30.98 11.08
N ASP A 81 9.47 -31.45 10.09
CA ASP A 81 9.01 -32.51 9.18
C ASP A 81 9.79 -33.79 9.49
N TYR A 82 11.13 -33.69 9.51
CA TYR A 82 12.01 -34.82 9.80
C TYR A 82 13.34 -34.35 10.39
N ILE A 83 14.13 -35.30 10.91
CA ILE A 83 15.52 -35.06 11.28
C ILE A 83 16.46 -35.99 10.50
N LYS A 84 17.73 -35.63 10.45
CA LYS A 84 18.80 -36.54 10.05
C LYS A 84 19.80 -36.71 11.18
N VAL A 85 20.27 -37.93 11.40
CA VAL A 85 21.27 -38.23 12.44
C VAL A 85 22.35 -39.15 11.88
N ALA A 86 23.61 -38.85 12.20
CA ALA A 86 24.76 -39.71 11.96
C ALA A 86 25.32 -40.22 13.29
N PHE A 87 25.87 -41.44 13.30
CA PHE A 87 26.22 -42.16 14.52
C PHE A 87 27.68 -42.63 14.50
N GLN A 88 28.35 -42.54 15.66
CA GLN A 88 29.73 -43.02 15.80
C GLN A 88 29.77 -44.55 15.62
N SER A 89 30.62 -45.01 14.69
CA SER A 89 30.72 -46.44 14.32
C SER A 89 29.42 -47.00 13.75
N GLY A 90 28.62 -46.17 13.05
CA GLY A 90 27.32 -46.56 12.52
C GLY A 90 27.34 -47.75 11.55
N THR A 91 28.45 -48.02 10.87
CA THR A 91 28.61 -49.23 10.04
C THR A 91 28.69 -50.55 10.84
N ALA A 92 28.96 -50.48 12.14
CA ALA A 92 29.10 -51.64 13.02
C ALA A 92 28.07 -51.70 14.15
N ARG A 93 27.34 -50.60 14.41
CA ARG A 93 26.40 -50.49 15.53
C ARG A 93 25.12 -49.78 15.11
N THR A 94 23.98 -50.34 15.47
CA THR A 94 22.70 -49.62 15.48
C THR A 94 22.47 -48.95 16.84
N PHE A 95 21.74 -47.83 16.85
CA PHE A 95 21.40 -47.04 18.02
C PHE A 95 19.89 -46.91 18.14
N THR A 96 19.37 -47.00 19.36
CA THR A 96 17.92 -46.86 19.64
C THR A 96 17.67 -45.58 20.43
N PHE A 97 16.69 -44.77 20.03
CA PHE A 97 16.38 -43.48 20.67
C PHE A 97 14.92 -43.05 20.44
N ASP A 98 14.44 -42.10 21.23
CA ASP A 98 13.19 -41.37 21.00
C ASP A 98 13.48 -39.98 20.41
N ILE A 99 12.52 -39.45 19.64
CA ILE A 99 12.49 -38.06 19.15
C ILE A 99 11.36 -37.34 19.87
N GLN A 100 11.70 -36.33 20.66
CA GLN A 100 10.75 -35.54 21.44
C GLN A 100 10.81 -34.06 21.06
N THR A 101 9.68 -33.37 21.15
CA THR A 101 9.56 -31.94 20.85
C THR A 101 8.90 -31.18 21.99
N SER A 102 9.19 -29.88 22.09
CA SER A 102 8.61 -28.99 23.09
C SER A 102 8.59 -27.53 22.61
N THR A 103 7.62 -26.75 23.07
CA THR A 103 7.57 -25.29 22.86
C THR A 103 8.11 -24.51 24.07
N ASP A 104 8.20 -25.13 25.25
CA ASP A 104 8.46 -24.45 26.54
C ASP A 104 9.69 -24.98 27.29
N ASN A 105 10.35 -26.04 26.80
CA ASN A 105 11.47 -26.73 27.44
C ASN A 105 11.13 -27.33 28.82
N VAL A 106 9.85 -27.53 29.12
CA VAL A 106 9.36 -28.15 30.35
C VAL A 106 8.57 -29.40 29.98
N ASN A 107 7.58 -29.25 29.10
CA ASN A 107 6.69 -30.31 28.65
C ASN A 107 7.18 -30.82 27.30
N PHE A 108 7.60 -32.09 27.26
CA PHE A 108 8.05 -32.75 26.03
C PHE A 108 7.05 -33.81 25.58
N THR A 109 6.75 -33.81 24.29
CA THR A 109 5.88 -34.79 23.63
C THR A 109 6.72 -35.63 22.68
N ALA A 110 6.44 -36.93 22.58
CA ALA A 110 7.09 -37.78 21.59
C ALA A 110 6.58 -37.48 20.17
N ALA A 111 7.48 -37.12 19.27
CA ALA A 111 7.23 -37.14 17.83
C ALA A 111 7.36 -38.58 17.30
N GLN A 112 8.32 -39.34 17.84
CA GLN A 112 8.52 -40.75 17.52
C GLN A 112 9.24 -41.45 18.68
N ASN A 113 8.87 -42.70 18.98
CA ASN A 113 9.48 -43.48 20.06
C ASN A 113 10.17 -44.73 19.53
N GLY A 114 11.27 -45.13 20.17
CA GLY A 114 11.98 -46.38 19.93
C GLY A 114 12.54 -46.53 18.52
N VAL A 115 12.89 -45.43 17.84
CA VAL A 115 13.52 -45.51 16.52
C VAL A 115 14.89 -46.15 16.62
N THR A 116 15.23 -46.99 15.64
CA THR A 116 16.53 -47.66 15.58
C THR A 116 17.21 -47.31 14.27
N SER A 117 18.48 -46.88 14.35
CA SER A 117 19.27 -46.56 13.17
C SER A 117 19.64 -47.80 12.36
N SER A 118 19.90 -47.61 11.06
CA SER A 118 20.48 -48.62 10.18
C SER A 118 22.00 -48.66 10.32
N LEU A 119 22.64 -49.73 9.83
CA LEU A 119 24.09 -49.85 9.77
C LEU A 119 24.67 -48.95 8.66
N ASN A 120 25.00 -47.70 9.00
CA ASN A 120 25.53 -46.68 8.11
C ASN A 120 26.18 -45.55 8.93
N ASP A 121 27.31 -45.01 8.49
CA ASP A 121 27.99 -43.87 9.10
C ASP A 121 27.60 -42.50 8.52
N ALA A 122 26.87 -42.46 7.39
CA ALA A 122 26.29 -41.24 6.86
C ALA A 122 25.03 -40.78 7.62
N LEU A 123 24.60 -39.53 7.39
CA LEU A 123 23.34 -38.99 7.88
C LEU A 123 22.16 -39.85 7.41
N GLN A 124 21.37 -40.33 8.37
CA GLN A 124 20.17 -41.13 8.13
C GLN A 124 18.94 -40.29 8.43
N THR A 125 17.95 -40.30 7.54
CA THR A 125 16.68 -39.59 7.73
C THR A 125 15.74 -40.37 8.64
N PHE A 126 15.19 -39.70 9.66
CA PHE A 126 14.15 -40.20 10.54
C PHE A 126 12.92 -39.30 10.37
N ASP A 127 11.93 -39.85 9.69
CA ASP A 127 10.66 -39.19 9.35
C ASP A 127 9.59 -39.50 10.41
N PHE A 128 8.80 -38.50 10.77
CA PHE A 128 7.76 -38.57 11.80
C PHE A 128 6.57 -37.67 11.42
N PRO A 129 5.40 -37.80 12.07
CA PRO A 129 4.28 -36.91 11.77
C PRO A 129 4.63 -35.44 11.97
N ASP A 130 4.37 -34.60 10.97
CA ASP A 130 4.72 -33.17 10.97
C ASP A 130 4.29 -32.48 12.27
N VAL A 131 5.23 -31.77 12.88
CA VAL A 131 5.03 -31.01 14.10
C VAL A 131 4.87 -29.55 13.71
N SER A 132 3.66 -29.02 13.84
CA SER A 132 3.35 -27.64 13.41
C SER A 132 4.02 -26.54 14.23
N SER A 133 4.50 -26.85 15.45
CA SER A 133 5.15 -25.88 16.34
C SER A 133 6.02 -26.56 17.40
N ALA A 134 7.33 -26.34 17.33
CA ALA A 134 8.31 -26.77 18.31
C ALA A 134 9.52 -25.82 18.34
N ARG A 135 10.00 -25.48 19.53
CA ARG A 135 11.27 -24.73 19.70
C ARG A 135 12.42 -25.63 20.12
N TYR A 136 12.12 -26.70 20.85
CA TYR A 136 13.10 -27.63 21.36
C TYR A 136 12.89 -29.00 20.76
N VAL A 137 13.95 -29.59 20.22
CA VAL A 137 14.00 -31.00 19.79
C VAL A 137 14.93 -31.73 20.74
N ARG A 138 14.52 -32.89 21.25
CA ARG A 138 15.29 -33.71 22.19
C ARG A 138 15.36 -35.14 21.70
N LEU A 139 16.56 -35.68 21.59
CA LEU A 139 16.80 -37.10 21.35
C LEU A 139 17.09 -37.78 22.68
N VAL A 140 16.32 -38.81 23.04
CA VAL A 140 16.52 -39.60 24.27
C VAL A 140 17.07 -40.96 23.86
N GLY A 141 18.33 -41.22 24.17
CA GLY A 141 19.04 -42.42 23.76
C GLY A 141 18.87 -43.61 24.70
N HIS A 142 18.75 -44.80 24.12
CA HIS A 142 18.59 -46.10 24.79
C HIS A 142 19.81 -47.02 24.56
N GLY A 143 20.95 -46.45 24.21
CA GLY A 143 22.19 -47.16 23.91
C GLY A 143 22.28 -47.65 22.46
N ASN A 144 23.21 -48.57 22.24
CA ASN A 144 23.46 -49.19 20.94
C ASN A 144 23.48 -50.72 21.04
N SER A 145 23.47 -51.38 19.89
CA SER A 145 23.52 -52.84 19.74
C SER A 145 24.66 -53.58 20.47
N VAL A 146 25.68 -52.88 20.96
CA VAL A 146 26.83 -53.46 21.68
C VAL A 146 26.84 -53.09 23.17
N ASN A 147 26.43 -51.88 23.54
CA ASN A 147 26.50 -51.37 24.91
C ASN A 147 25.61 -50.13 25.13
N ALA A 148 25.61 -49.59 26.34
CA ALA A 148 24.74 -48.47 26.74
C ALA A 148 25.17 -47.07 26.23
N TRP A 149 26.16 -46.96 25.34
CA TRP A 149 26.62 -45.67 24.84
C TRP A 149 25.70 -45.10 23.76
N ASN A 150 25.37 -43.81 23.90
CA ASN A 150 24.71 -42.99 22.89
C ASN A 150 25.75 -42.06 22.28
N SER A 151 25.93 -42.11 20.96
CA SER A 151 27.02 -41.41 20.29
C SER A 151 26.60 -40.88 18.92
N TYR A 152 26.28 -39.59 18.85
CA TYR A 152 25.83 -38.91 17.63
C TYR A 152 26.95 -38.04 17.09
N THR A 153 27.24 -38.16 15.80
CA THR A 153 28.30 -37.38 15.13
C THR A 153 27.75 -36.11 14.49
N GLU A 154 26.51 -36.11 14.02
CA GLU A 154 25.83 -34.93 13.48
C GLU A 154 24.31 -35.12 13.57
N VAL A 155 23.59 -34.03 13.83
CA VAL A 155 22.13 -33.94 13.82
C VAL A 155 21.70 -32.73 12.98
N GLU A 156 20.90 -32.98 11.95
CA GLU A 156 20.24 -31.94 11.15
C GLU A 156 18.74 -31.98 11.39
N ILE A 157 18.13 -30.82 11.57
CA ILE A 157 16.69 -30.68 11.80
C ILE A 157 16.08 -29.98 10.59
N TYR A 158 15.04 -30.57 10.01
CA TYR A 158 14.38 -30.06 8.82
C TYR A 158 12.92 -29.69 9.10
N GLY A 159 12.50 -28.59 8.51
CA GLY A 159 11.16 -28.06 8.62
C GLY A 159 11.06 -26.71 7.89
N GLU A 160 10.12 -25.87 8.30
CA GLU A 160 10.06 -24.49 7.83
C GLU A 160 10.58 -23.55 8.91
N ASP A 161 11.33 -22.51 8.49
CA ASP A 161 11.95 -21.54 9.38
C ASP A 161 10.90 -20.63 10.03
N GLY A 162 10.08 -21.20 10.92
CA GLY A 162 9.07 -20.50 11.72
C GLY A 162 9.73 -19.45 12.63
N GLY A 163 9.90 -18.23 12.14
CA GLY A 163 9.97 -17.08 13.04
C GLY A 163 8.69 -17.05 13.86
N GLY A 164 8.76 -16.88 15.18
CA GLY A 164 7.59 -16.91 16.06
C GLY A 164 6.49 -15.92 15.66
N SER A 165 5.57 -16.37 14.81
CA SER A 165 4.24 -15.82 14.52
C SER A 165 3.50 -16.80 13.57
N GLY A 166 3.43 -18.08 13.95
CA GLY A 166 2.43 -18.98 13.40
C GLY A 166 1.06 -18.39 13.73
N GLY A 167 0.56 -17.54 12.84
CA GLY A 167 -0.57 -16.69 13.15
C GLY A 167 -1.77 -17.56 13.50
N THR A 168 -2.62 -17.07 14.41
CA THR A 168 -3.88 -17.71 14.74
C THR A 168 -4.70 -17.85 13.45
N THR A 169 -4.72 -19.05 12.89
CA THR A 169 -5.47 -19.32 11.67
C THR A 169 -6.94 -19.43 12.02
N VAL A 170 -7.77 -18.66 11.33
CA VAL A 170 -9.23 -18.62 11.53
C VAL A 170 -9.92 -18.99 10.23
N SER A 171 -10.96 -19.81 10.31
CA SER A 171 -11.74 -20.28 9.14
C SER A 171 -13.22 -19.92 9.22
N THR A 172 -13.64 -19.25 10.30
CA THR A 172 -15.03 -18.85 10.55
C THR A 172 -15.09 -17.45 11.14
N SER A 173 -16.24 -16.77 10.98
CA SER A 173 -16.49 -15.44 11.58
C SER A 173 -16.35 -15.42 13.11
N ALA A 174 -16.80 -16.48 13.79
CA ALA A 174 -16.70 -16.58 15.24
C ALA A 174 -15.24 -16.68 15.70
N GLN A 175 -14.43 -17.49 15.01
CA GLN A 175 -12.99 -17.59 15.28
C GLN A 175 -12.28 -16.26 14.99
N LEU A 176 -12.63 -15.58 13.90
CA LEU A 176 -12.08 -14.27 13.58
C LEU A 176 -12.35 -13.27 14.71
N GLN A 177 -13.60 -13.09 15.14
CA GLN A 177 -13.91 -12.14 16.22
C GLN A 177 -13.22 -12.53 17.54
N ALA A 178 -13.16 -13.82 17.88
CA ALA A 178 -12.47 -14.29 19.08
C ALA A 178 -10.96 -13.99 19.03
N ALA A 179 -10.32 -14.18 17.87
CA ALA A 179 -8.91 -13.86 17.66
C ALA A 179 -8.65 -12.34 17.76
N LEU A 180 -9.51 -11.51 17.15
CA LEU A 180 -9.43 -10.05 17.25
C LEU A 180 -9.56 -9.57 18.71
N ASN A 181 -10.49 -10.15 19.47
CA ASN A 181 -10.68 -9.86 20.89
C ASN A 181 -9.48 -10.27 21.76
N SER A 182 -8.73 -11.29 21.35
CA SER A 182 -7.59 -11.84 22.11
C SER A 182 -6.25 -11.26 21.67
N ALA A 183 -6.21 -10.52 20.56
CA ALA A 183 -4.99 -10.00 19.98
C ALA A 183 -4.21 -9.10 20.96
N THR A 184 -2.89 -9.28 20.95
CA THR A 184 -1.88 -8.51 21.67
C THR A 184 -0.71 -8.22 20.72
N ALA A 185 0.22 -7.33 21.08
CA ALA A 185 1.36 -6.99 20.22
C ALA A 185 2.08 -8.23 19.67
N GLY A 186 2.40 -8.23 18.37
CA GLY A 186 2.99 -9.35 17.64
C GLY A 186 2.02 -10.44 17.19
N THR A 187 0.74 -10.38 17.59
CA THR A 187 -0.26 -11.36 17.13
C THR A 187 -0.43 -11.25 15.62
N THR A 188 -0.31 -12.38 14.92
CA THR A 188 -0.74 -12.52 13.51
C THR A 188 -2.01 -13.35 13.49
N ILE A 189 -3.05 -12.88 12.78
CA ILE A 189 -4.32 -13.60 12.55
C ILE A 189 -4.37 -13.88 11.05
N ILE A 190 -4.46 -15.16 10.69
CA ILE A 190 -4.44 -15.61 9.29
C ILE A 190 -5.83 -16.11 8.93
N LEU A 191 -6.52 -15.40 8.04
CA LEU A 191 -7.84 -15.78 7.55
C LEU A 191 -7.65 -16.78 6.41
N ALA A 192 -8.12 -18.02 6.61
CA ALA A 192 -8.23 -19.00 5.55
C ALA A 192 -9.15 -18.52 4.41
N ASN A 193 -9.07 -19.18 3.26
CA ASN A 193 -9.95 -18.87 2.13
C ASN A 193 -11.42 -19.09 2.53
N GLY A 194 -12.28 -18.13 2.20
CA GLY A 194 -13.69 -18.23 2.52
C GLY A 194 -14.34 -16.88 2.75
N THR A 195 -15.65 -16.93 3.04
CA THR A 195 -16.45 -15.74 3.29
C THR A 195 -16.76 -15.63 4.79
N TYR A 196 -16.39 -14.50 5.37
CA TYR A 196 -16.64 -14.13 6.75
C TYR A 196 -17.80 -13.15 6.79
N THR A 197 -18.98 -13.64 7.18
CA THR A 197 -20.20 -12.86 7.32
C THR A 197 -20.55 -12.62 8.78
N ASN A 198 -21.19 -11.49 9.05
CA ASN A 198 -21.73 -11.13 10.36
C ASN A 198 -22.88 -10.11 10.15
N SER A 199 -23.81 -10.03 11.11
CA SER A 199 -24.86 -8.99 11.10
C SER A 199 -24.31 -7.62 11.51
N SER A 200 -23.21 -7.62 12.27
CA SER A 200 -22.51 -6.45 12.78
C SER A 200 -21.06 -6.41 12.29
N ALA A 201 -20.37 -5.28 12.46
CA ALA A 201 -18.94 -5.18 12.17
C ALA A 201 -18.09 -6.16 13.00
N PHE A 202 -17.00 -6.66 12.41
CA PHE A 202 -15.88 -7.19 13.17
C PHE A 202 -15.16 -6.03 13.86
N THR A 203 -14.99 -6.11 15.17
CA THR A 203 -14.42 -5.02 15.97
C THR A 203 -13.03 -5.33 16.47
N VAL A 204 -12.16 -4.34 16.39
CA VAL A 204 -10.82 -4.30 16.98
C VAL A 204 -10.76 -3.07 17.87
N THR A 205 -10.94 -3.25 19.17
CA THR A 205 -11.08 -2.14 20.11
C THR A 205 -10.04 -2.23 21.21
N ASN A 206 -9.35 -1.12 21.49
CA ASN A 206 -8.29 -1.03 22.51
C ASN A 206 -7.16 -2.05 22.29
N LYS A 207 -6.81 -2.33 21.03
CA LYS A 207 -5.75 -3.27 20.66
C LYS A 207 -4.53 -2.50 20.17
N ASN A 208 -3.40 -2.71 20.82
CA ASN A 208 -2.19 -1.93 20.57
C ASN A 208 -1.03 -2.89 20.33
N GLY A 209 -0.55 -2.91 19.09
CA GLY A 209 0.76 -3.46 18.76
C GLY A 209 1.87 -2.47 19.11
N THR A 210 3.07 -2.75 18.61
CA THR A 210 4.19 -1.81 18.61
C THR A 210 4.79 -1.73 17.22
N SER A 211 5.65 -0.74 16.96
CA SER A 211 6.37 -0.63 15.68
C SER A 211 7.19 -1.88 15.34
N GLY A 212 7.81 -2.51 16.34
CA GLY A 212 8.57 -3.76 16.17
C GLY A 212 7.72 -5.04 16.27
N SER A 213 6.47 -4.95 16.70
CA SER A 213 5.58 -6.10 16.89
C SER A 213 4.11 -5.67 16.64
N PRO A 214 3.75 -5.36 15.39
CA PRO A 214 2.38 -4.97 15.06
C PRO A 214 1.42 -6.15 15.23
N ILE A 215 0.13 -5.86 15.39
CA ILE A 215 -0.93 -6.86 15.23
C ILE A 215 -1.22 -6.97 13.74
N THR A 216 -1.09 -8.16 13.16
CA THR A 216 -1.33 -8.40 11.72
C THR A 216 -2.60 -9.20 11.53
N ILE A 217 -3.52 -8.72 10.69
CA ILE A 217 -4.74 -9.40 10.26
C ILE A 217 -4.61 -9.60 8.77
N LYS A 218 -4.39 -10.83 8.30
CA LYS A 218 -4.10 -11.09 6.90
C LYS A 218 -4.85 -12.26 6.32
N ALA A 219 -5.12 -12.23 5.01
CA ALA A 219 -5.53 -13.42 4.29
C ALA A 219 -4.36 -14.41 4.17
N ALA A 220 -4.67 -15.71 4.23
CA ALA A 220 -3.73 -16.77 3.86
C ALA A 220 -3.34 -16.65 2.37
N ASN A 221 -4.34 -16.44 1.51
CA ASN A 221 -4.17 -16.15 0.09
C ASN A 221 -4.83 -14.80 -0.24
N PRO A 222 -4.08 -13.79 -0.73
CA PRO A 222 -4.63 -12.48 -1.03
C PRO A 222 -5.91 -12.52 -1.88
N GLY A 223 -6.93 -11.78 -1.44
CA GLY A 223 -8.24 -11.67 -2.09
C GLY A 223 -9.18 -12.85 -1.85
N GLN A 224 -8.74 -13.94 -1.20
CA GLN A 224 -9.54 -15.15 -0.98
C GLN A 224 -10.23 -15.20 0.39
N ALA A 225 -9.85 -14.33 1.33
CA ALA A 225 -10.60 -14.09 2.57
C ALA A 225 -11.53 -12.89 2.38
N ILE A 226 -12.84 -13.15 2.31
CA ILE A 226 -13.85 -12.18 1.90
C ILE A 226 -14.68 -11.73 3.10
N ILE A 227 -14.62 -10.44 3.45
CA ILE A 227 -15.52 -9.82 4.44
C ILE A 227 -16.81 -9.41 3.72
N SER A 228 -17.95 -9.97 4.12
CA SER A 228 -19.23 -9.82 3.40
C SER A 228 -20.46 -9.78 4.33
N GLY A 229 -21.65 -9.62 3.74
CA GLY A 229 -22.91 -9.42 4.49
C GLY A 229 -22.92 -8.06 5.21
N GLY A 230 -23.50 -7.99 6.41
CA GLY A 230 -23.47 -6.78 7.24
C GLY A 230 -22.09 -6.48 7.86
N ALA A 231 -21.10 -7.35 7.68
CA ALA A 231 -19.81 -7.23 8.35
C ALA A 231 -18.94 -6.12 7.73
N ALA A 232 -18.60 -5.10 8.51
CA ALA A 232 -17.47 -4.21 8.26
C ALA A 232 -16.26 -4.63 9.12
N LEU A 233 -15.13 -3.93 8.99
CA LEU A 233 -14.02 -3.98 9.94
C LEU A 233 -13.88 -2.62 10.63
N HIS A 234 -14.16 -2.56 11.93
CA HIS A 234 -14.06 -1.34 12.74
C HIS A 234 -12.86 -1.45 13.68
N ILE A 235 -11.88 -0.57 13.50
CA ILE A 235 -10.68 -0.45 14.33
C ILE A 235 -10.84 0.82 15.16
N SER A 236 -10.90 0.69 16.48
CA SER A 236 -11.20 1.80 17.39
C SER A 236 -10.20 1.87 18.56
N ASN A 237 -9.71 3.07 18.87
CA ASN A 237 -8.77 3.33 19.98
C ASN A 237 -7.59 2.34 19.99
N SER A 238 -7.05 2.05 18.81
CA SER A 238 -6.08 0.98 18.58
C SER A 238 -4.87 1.49 17.82
N SER A 239 -3.75 0.80 17.91
CA SER A 239 -2.52 1.21 17.24
C SER A 239 -1.65 0.07 16.74
N TYR A 240 -0.82 0.35 15.75
CA TYR A 240 0.12 -0.61 15.14
C TYR A 240 -0.58 -1.90 14.68
N ILE A 241 -1.63 -1.73 13.87
CA ILE A 241 -2.37 -2.83 13.25
C ILE A 241 -2.10 -2.83 11.76
N ILE A 242 -1.86 -4.00 11.17
CA ILE A 242 -1.74 -4.21 9.73
C ILE A 242 -2.93 -5.05 9.27
N VAL A 243 -3.67 -4.58 8.27
CA VAL A 243 -4.73 -5.34 7.59
C VAL A 243 -4.28 -5.61 6.16
N GLU A 244 -4.05 -6.88 5.82
CA GLU A 244 -3.38 -7.28 4.58
C GLU A 244 -4.18 -8.31 3.76
N GLY A 245 -4.33 -8.07 2.46
CA GLY A 245 -4.75 -9.11 1.52
C GLY A 245 -6.23 -9.50 1.59
N LEU A 246 -7.08 -8.76 2.29
CA LEU A 246 -8.51 -9.07 2.41
C LEU A 246 -9.29 -8.56 1.20
N LYS A 247 -10.47 -9.13 0.96
CA LYS A 247 -11.47 -8.60 0.03
C LYS A 247 -12.72 -8.14 0.79
N PHE A 248 -13.16 -6.92 0.55
CA PHE A 248 -14.38 -6.36 1.14
C PHE A 248 -15.50 -6.32 0.09
N THR A 249 -16.62 -6.99 0.38
CA THR A 249 -17.83 -7.00 -0.45
C THR A 249 -19.09 -6.78 0.41
N ASN A 250 -18.94 -6.21 1.59
CA ASN A 250 -20.01 -6.07 2.56
C ASN A 250 -21.07 -5.04 2.11
N SER A 251 -22.28 -5.17 2.66
CA SER A 251 -23.46 -4.36 2.34
C SER A 251 -23.73 -3.25 3.35
N GLY A 252 -22.76 -2.96 4.24
CA GLY A 252 -22.85 -1.86 5.21
C GLY A 252 -22.48 -0.52 4.59
N LYS A 253 -22.64 0.58 5.35
CA LYS A 253 -22.29 1.94 4.91
C LYS A 253 -20.78 2.25 4.98
N THR A 254 -19.98 1.28 5.40
CA THR A 254 -18.52 1.34 5.52
C THR A 254 -17.92 -0.06 5.44
N ALA A 255 -16.79 -0.25 4.75
CA ALA A 255 -16.02 -1.49 4.80
C ALA A 255 -14.97 -1.45 5.90
N VAL A 256 -14.23 -0.35 6.01
CA VAL A 256 -13.21 -0.16 7.04
C VAL A 256 -13.42 1.19 7.73
N LEU A 257 -13.54 1.18 9.05
CA LEU A 257 -13.57 2.38 9.88
C LEU A 257 -12.35 2.40 10.79
N LEU A 258 -11.53 3.44 10.69
CA LEU A 258 -10.48 3.78 11.65
C LEU A 258 -11.00 4.91 12.54
N ASN A 259 -11.22 4.64 13.81
CA ASN A 259 -11.78 5.61 14.75
C ASN A 259 -10.85 5.81 15.95
N GLY A 260 -10.23 6.99 16.07
CA GLY A 260 -9.25 7.30 17.11
C GLY A 260 -8.08 6.31 17.14
N SER A 261 -7.68 5.82 15.96
CA SER A 261 -6.65 4.79 15.81
C SER A 261 -5.48 5.36 15.02
N ASN A 262 -4.27 4.91 15.35
CA ASN A 262 -3.05 5.46 14.79
C ASN A 262 -2.03 4.38 14.43
N ASN A 263 -1.09 4.68 13.54
CA ASN A 263 -0.12 3.70 13.06
C ASN A 263 -0.79 2.43 12.48
N VAL A 264 -2.02 2.55 11.95
CA VAL A 264 -2.72 1.45 11.30
C VAL A 264 -2.38 1.44 9.81
N ARG A 265 -2.03 0.27 9.27
CA ARG A 265 -1.74 0.06 7.86
C ARG A 265 -2.83 -0.80 7.20
N ILE A 266 -3.57 -0.23 6.26
CA ILE A 266 -4.52 -0.93 5.40
C ILE A 266 -3.84 -1.17 4.06
N THR A 267 -3.42 -2.41 3.78
CA THR A 267 -2.57 -2.70 2.62
C THR A 267 -2.96 -3.94 1.81
N ARG A 268 -2.73 -3.90 0.49
CA ARG A 268 -2.96 -5.03 -0.41
C ARG A 268 -4.39 -5.60 -0.38
N ASN A 269 -5.37 -4.78 -0.01
CA ASN A 269 -6.77 -5.21 0.04
C ASN A 269 -7.51 -4.86 -1.25
N ARG A 270 -8.62 -5.55 -1.47
CA ARG A 270 -9.55 -5.25 -2.57
C ARG A 270 -10.90 -4.83 -2.04
N PHE A 271 -11.35 -3.63 -2.40
CA PHE A 271 -12.68 -3.14 -2.07
C PHE A 271 -13.58 -3.25 -3.31
N ALA A 272 -14.68 -3.99 -3.17
CA ALA A 272 -15.64 -4.26 -4.24
C ALA A 272 -17.05 -4.40 -3.65
N LEU A 273 -17.50 -3.35 -2.95
CA LEU A 273 -18.80 -3.35 -2.28
C LEU A 273 -19.91 -3.26 -3.34
N ALA A 274 -21.01 -3.99 -3.10
CA ALA A 274 -22.16 -3.94 -3.97
C ALA A 274 -22.85 -2.57 -3.89
N ALA A 275 -23.29 -2.06 -5.04
CA ALA A 275 -24.06 -0.82 -5.11
C ALA A 275 -25.37 -0.95 -4.30
N THR A 276 -25.63 0.06 -3.49
CA THR A 276 -26.84 0.19 -2.67
C THR A 276 -27.83 1.21 -3.26
N GLY A 277 -27.37 2.06 -4.17
CA GLY A 277 -28.13 3.20 -4.70
C GLY A 277 -28.15 4.42 -3.78
N GLY A 278 -27.38 4.42 -2.67
CA GLY A 278 -27.33 5.49 -1.68
C GLY A 278 -25.92 5.99 -1.37
N ASP A 279 -25.77 6.60 -0.19
CA ASP A 279 -24.48 7.08 0.32
C ASP A 279 -23.69 5.96 0.99
N LEU A 280 -22.46 5.76 0.53
CA LEU A 280 -21.58 4.69 0.98
C LEU A 280 -20.11 5.17 0.96
N ILE A 281 -19.51 5.30 2.15
CA ILE A 281 -18.07 5.52 2.32
C ILE A 281 -17.40 4.15 2.37
N TRP A 282 -16.30 3.88 1.66
CA TRP A 282 -15.66 2.56 1.74
C TRP A 282 -14.67 2.47 2.90
N LEU A 283 -13.80 3.48 3.03
CA LEU A 283 -12.83 3.60 4.11
C LEU A 283 -12.96 4.97 4.79
N GLN A 284 -13.29 4.97 6.07
CA GLN A 284 -13.41 6.18 6.87
C GLN A 284 -12.28 6.28 7.90
N VAL A 285 -11.71 7.48 8.04
CA VAL A 285 -10.77 7.84 9.12
C VAL A 285 -11.40 8.95 9.97
N SER A 286 -11.50 8.74 11.27
CA SER A 286 -12.12 9.68 12.22
C SER A 286 -11.59 9.50 13.64
N GLY A 287 -12.11 10.29 14.58
CA GLY A 287 -11.94 10.11 16.01
C GLY A 287 -10.68 10.75 16.60
N THR A 288 -10.76 11.07 17.89
CA THR A 288 -9.67 11.68 18.65
C THR A 288 -8.42 10.79 18.64
N ASN A 289 -7.24 11.39 18.49
CA ASN A 289 -5.95 10.67 18.46
C ASN A 289 -5.75 9.75 17.22
N SER A 290 -6.48 10.01 16.13
CA SER A 290 -6.17 9.41 14.83
C SER A 290 -4.99 10.11 14.18
N HIS A 291 -3.94 9.36 13.81
CA HIS A 291 -2.76 9.88 13.12
C HIS A 291 -1.85 8.76 12.58
N HIS A 292 -0.91 9.08 11.69
CA HIS A 292 0.13 8.16 11.18
C HIS A 292 -0.42 6.84 10.59
N ASN A 293 -1.65 6.85 10.09
CA ASN A 293 -2.23 5.72 9.38
C ASN A 293 -1.70 5.66 7.95
N ARG A 294 -1.60 4.46 7.40
CA ARG A 294 -1.13 4.22 6.03
C ARG A 294 -2.15 3.41 5.25
N ILE A 295 -2.63 3.94 4.13
CA ILE A 295 -3.55 3.26 3.22
C ILE A 295 -2.76 3.05 1.93
N ASP A 296 -2.25 1.84 1.70
CA ASP A 296 -1.36 1.60 0.57
C ASP A 296 -1.58 0.31 -0.22
N ARG A 297 -1.33 0.34 -1.54
CA ARG A 297 -1.44 -0.85 -2.40
C ARG A 297 -2.83 -1.48 -2.39
N ASN A 298 -3.91 -0.72 -2.22
CA ASN A 298 -5.26 -1.26 -2.29
C ASN A 298 -5.89 -1.04 -3.67
N ASP A 299 -6.87 -1.87 -4.01
CA ASP A 299 -7.74 -1.77 -5.18
C ASP A 299 -9.09 -1.19 -4.75
N PHE A 300 -9.46 -0.02 -5.28
CA PHE A 300 -10.71 0.67 -5.02
C PHE A 300 -11.47 0.89 -6.33
N GLY A 301 -12.41 0.02 -6.66
CA GLY A 301 -13.26 0.17 -7.84
C GLY A 301 -13.94 -1.15 -8.24
N ASN A 302 -15.04 -1.11 -9.00
CA ASN A 302 -15.80 0.06 -9.44
C ASN A 302 -16.80 0.54 -8.35
N LYS A 303 -17.21 1.82 -8.38
CA LYS A 303 -18.21 2.36 -7.43
C LYS A 303 -19.25 3.25 -8.10
N THR A 304 -20.53 2.94 -7.87
CA THR A 304 -21.67 3.72 -8.38
C THR A 304 -22.43 4.56 -7.36
N ASP A 305 -22.38 4.16 -6.09
CA ASP A 305 -23.00 4.85 -4.97
C ASP A 305 -22.40 6.25 -4.76
N THR A 306 -23.13 7.14 -4.09
CA THR A 306 -22.64 8.45 -3.62
C THR A 306 -21.80 8.29 -2.34
N ALA A 307 -21.27 9.40 -1.84
CA ALA A 307 -20.21 9.52 -0.84
C ALA A 307 -18.81 9.04 -1.30
N PRO A 308 -17.73 9.49 -0.63
CA PRO A 308 -16.38 9.20 -1.08
C PRO A 308 -15.95 7.73 -1.00
N LEU A 309 -14.95 7.29 -1.77
CA LEU A 309 -14.27 6.02 -1.48
C LEU A 309 -13.53 6.10 -0.15
N ILE A 310 -12.67 7.11 0.00
CA ILE A 310 -11.96 7.40 1.26
C ILE A 310 -12.44 8.74 1.82
N ALA A 311 -12.84 8.77 3.09
CA ALA A 311 -13.28 9.98 3.76
C ALA A 311 -12.60 10.18 5.12
N TYR A 312 -12.15 11.41 5.37
CA TYR A 312 -11.62 11.86 6.65
C TYR A 312 -12.66 12.75 7.33
N GLU A 313 -13.34 12.21 8.34
CA GLU A 313 -14.49 12.86 9.00
C GLU A 313 -14.09 13.64 10.27
N GLY A 314 -12.82 13.54 10.69
CA GLY A 314 -12.28 14.25 11.85
C GLY A 314 -12.69 13.66 13.21
N ASP A 315 -12.32 14.36 14.28
CA ASP A 315 -12.54 13.92 15.68
C ASP A 315 -13.86 14.42 16.29
N GLY A 316 -14.66 15.17 15.53
CA GLY A 316 -15.87 15.85 16.02
C GLY A 316 -15.61 17.16 16.80
N ASN A 317 -14.35 17.55 17.00
CA ASN A 317 -13.93 18.75 17.73
C ASN A 317 -13.09 19.70 16.85
N GLY A 318 -13.24 19.61 15.52
CA GLY A 318 -12.57 20.49 14.58
C GLY A 318 -11.17 20.02 14.15
N ASN A 319 -10.73 18.81 14.54
CA ASN A 319 -9.41 18.30 14.15
C ASN A 319 -9.50 17.18 13.12
N ILE A 320 -8.62 17.23 12.12
CA ILE A 320 -8.41 16.14 11.18
C ILE A 320 -7.34 15.17 11.72
N SER A 321 -7.39 13.91 11.28
CA SER A 321 -6.29 12.97 11.45
C SER A 321 -5.00 13.51 10.83
N GLN A 322 -3.85 13.27 11.48
CA GLN A 322 -2.58 13.90 11.11
C GLN A 322 -1.51 12.91 10.64
N TYR A 323 -0.65 13.32 9.71
CA TYR A 323 0.48 12.54 9.20
C TYR A 323 0.10 11.19 8.57
N ASP A 324 -1.15 11.05 8.12
CA ASP A 324 -1.60 9.88 7.40
C ASP A 324 -1.04 9.88 5.97
N THR A 325 -0.80 8.69 5.43
CA THR A 325 -0.27 8.49 4.07
C THR A 325 -1.21 7.62 3.23
N ILE A 326 -1.56 8.08 2.03
CA ILE A 326 -2.33 7.33 1.03
C ILE A 326 -1.42 7.13 -0.19
N GLU A 327 -0.99 5.90 -0.47
CA GLU A 327 -0.03 5.66 -1.55
C GLU A 327 -0.11 4.32 -2.29
N TYR A 328 0.32 4.29 -3.56
CA TYR A 328 0.32 3.08 -4.39
C TYR A 328 -1.07 2.43 -4.53
N ASN A 329 -2.15 3.15 -4.30
CA ASN A 329 -3.51 2.61 -4.48
C ASN A 329 -3.95 2.78 -5.94
N TYR A 330 -4.78 1.84 -6.40
CA TYR A 330 -5.48 1.92 -7.66
C TYR A 330 -6.93 2.34 -7.41
N PHE A 331 -7.26 3.56 -7.80
CA PHE A 331 -8.62 4.08 -7.78
C PHE A 331 -9.18 4.06 -9.19
N HIS A 332 -10.26 3.32 -9.42
CA HIS A 332 -10.78 3.19 -10.77
C HIS A 332 -12.30 3.08 -10.86
N ASP A 333 -12.83 3.50 -12.01
CA ASP A 333 -14.22 3.33 -12.40
C ASP A 333 -15.22 3.82 -11.33
N VAL A 334 -15.04 5.07 -10.90
CA VAL A 334 -15.95 5.76 -9.98
C VAL A 334 -16.93 6.57 -10.83
N GLY A 335 -18.20 6.19 -10.85
CA GLY A 335 -19.18 6.84 -11.72
C GLY A 335 -20.54 6.15 -11.62
N PRO A 336 -21.62 6.70 -12.18
CA PRO A 336 -21.65 7.82 -13.10
C PRO A 336 -21.48 9.16 -12.39
N TRP A 337 -21.22 10.19 -13.20
CA TRP A 337 -21.14 11.58 -12.79
C TRP A 337 -22.40 12.04 -12.03
N VAL A 338 -22.19 12.69 -10.88
CA VAL A 338 -23.20 13.44 -10.13
C VAL A 338 -22.74 14.88 -9.92
N THR A 339 -23.66 15.76 -9.52
CA THR A 339 -23.33 17.17 -9.28
C THR A 339 -22.41 17.36 -8.06
N ASN A 340 -22.55 16.53 -7.03
CA ASN A 340 -21.82 16.66 -5.77
C ASN A 340 -21.88 15.35 -4.96
N GLY A 341 -20.84 15.08 -4.18
CA GLY A 341 -20.84 14.06 -3.13
C GLY A 341 -20.48 12.67 -3.65
N LYS A 342 -19.51 12.56 -4.57
CA LYS A 342 -18.96 11.28 -5.02
C LYS A 342 -17.45 11.39 -5.25
N GLU A 343 -16.77 12.11 -4.36
CA GLU A 343 -15.32 12.27 -4.44
C GLU A 343 -14.61 10.91 -4.43
N THR A 344 -13.46 10.76 -5.07
CA THR A 344 -12.64 9.56 -4.84
C THR A 344 -12.04 9.64 -3.43
N ILE A 345 -11.45 10.78 -3.10
CA ILE A 345 -10.90 11.05 -1.76
C ILE A 345 -11.45 12.37 -1.24
N ARG A 346 -11.98 12.36 -0.02
CA ARG A 346 -12.30 13.58 0.73
C ARG A 346 -11.43 13.68 1.99
N LEU A 347 -10.47 14.60 1.97
CA LEU A 347 -9.50 14.81 3.05
C LEU A 347 -9.96 15.96 3.97
N GLY A 348 -11.00 15.68 4.75
CA GLY A 348 -11.59 16.59 5.73
C GLY A 348 -13.00 17.04 5.36
N LEU A 349 -13.50 18.02 6.13
CA LEU A 349 -14.80 18.68 5.94
C LEU A 349 -14.60 20.19 6.06
N SER A 350 -15.59 20.99 5.67
CA SER A 350 -15.54 22.45 5.85
C SER A 350 -15.21 22.87 7.28
N GLY A 351 -15.84 22.23 8.27
CA GLY A 351 -15.57 22.45 9.71
C GLY A 351 -14.17 22.06 10.19
N LEU A 352 -13.40 21.32 9.38
CA LEU A 352 -12.02 20.88 9.68
C LEU A 352 -10.98 21.68 8.89
N SER A 353 -11.41 22.63 8.05
CA SER A 353 -10.57 23.30 7.06
C SER A 353 -9.34 23.98 7.66
N LEU A 354 -9.47 24.57 8.85
CA LEU A 354 -8.38 25.26 9.55
C LEU A 354 -7.44 24.32 10.30
N SER A 355 -7.77 23.03 10.41
CA SER A 355 -6.92 22.03 11.05
C SER A 355 -5.79 21.62 10.12
N ASN A 356 -4.56 21.56 10.66
CA ASN A 356 -3.40 21.09 9.92
C ASN A 356 -3.36 19.55 9.95
N GLY A 357 -3.40 18.94 8.76
CA GLY A 357 -3.34 17.49 8.60
C GLY A 357 -1.90 16.98 8.43
N TYR A 358 -1.05 17.69 7.69
CA TYR A 358 0.27 17.15 7.29
C TYR A 358 0.19 15.77 6.59
N ASN A 359 -0.98 15.46 6.01
CA ASN A 359 -1.22 14.18 5.36
C ASN A 359 -0.59 14.18 3.97
N THR A 360 -0.18 13.00 3.50
CA THR A 360 0.46 12.82 2.20
C THR A 360 -0.35 11.89 1.30
N ILE A 361 -0.74 12.34 0.11
CA ILE A 361 -1.33 11.52 -0.95
C ILE A 361 -0.30 11.42 -2.07
N GLN A 362 0.28 10.23 -2.26
CA GLN A 362 1.38 10.07 -3.21
C GLN A 362 1.38 8.76 -3.99
N TYR A 363 1.92 8.76 -5.20
CA TYR A 363 2.08 7.53 -5.99
C TYR A 363 0.78 6.73 -6.18
N ASN A 364 -0.38 7.38 -6.30
CA ASN A 364 -1.65 6.71 -6.60
C ASN A 364 -2.02 6.88 -8.07
N LEU A 365 -2.73 5.89 -8.63
CA LEU A 365 -3.34 5.98 -9.95
C LEU A 365 -4.85 6.17 -9.79
N PHE A 366 -5.36 7.24 -10.38
CA PHE A 366 -6.78 7.55 -10.55
C PHE A 366 -7.13 7.34 -12.03
N GLU A 367 -7.90 6.31 -12.36
CA GLU A 367 -8.25 5.96 -13.75
C GLU A 367 -9.77 5.88 -13.92
N ASN A 368 -10.36 6.71 -14.78
CA ASN A 368 -11.82 6.80 -14.96
C ASN A 368 -12.57 7.09 -13.65
N THR A 369 -12.01 7.97 -12.82
CA THR A 369 -12.62 8.41 -11.57
C THR A 369 -13.57 9.58 -11.84
N ASP A 370 -14.71 9.28 -12.45
CA ASP A 370 -15.64 10.21 -13.09
C ASP A 370 -16.87 10.52 -12.22
N GLY A 371 -16.70 10.50 -10.91
CA GLY A 371 -17.80 10.55 -9.95
C GLY A 371 -18.48 11.91 -9.89
N GLU A 372 -17.71 13.00 -9.91
CA GLU A 372 -18.19 14.38 -9.69
C GLU A 372 -17.06 15.40 -10.02
N PRO A 373 -17.28 16.72 -9.87
CA PRO A 373 -16.24 17.74 -10.12
C PRO A 373 -14.94 17.62 -9.30
N GLU A 374 -14.94 16.94 -8.15
CA GLU A 374 -13.77 16.79 -7.27
C GLU A 374 -13.33 15.33 -7.17
N ILE A 375 -12.28 14.95 -7.92
CA ILE A 375 -11.66 13.61 -7.78
C ILE A 375 -11.06 13.48 -6.38
N VAL A 376 -10.24 14.45 -6.00
CA VAL A 376 -9.68 14.58 -4.65
C VAL A 376 -10.09 15.94 -4.12
N SER A 377 -10.83 15.96 -3.01
CA SER A 377 -11.27 17.17 -2.34
C SER A 377 -10.54 17.34 -1.01
N VAL A 378 -9.52 18.21 -1.01
CA VAL A 378 -8.75 18.56 0.18
C VAL A 378 -9.50 19.65 0.94
N LYS A 379 -9.89 19.34 2.18
CA LYS A 379 -10.71 20.19 3.06
C LYS A 379 -10.03 20.38 4.42
N SER A 380 -8.71 20.52 4.41
CA SER A 380 -7.84 20.71 5.58
C SER A 380 -6.52 21.38 5.14
N SER A 381 -5.68 21.75 6.10
CA SER A 381 -4.48 22.55 5.86
C SER A 381 -3.18 21.75 5.92
N SER A 382 -2.13 22.29 5.30
CA SER A 382 -0.73 21.81 5.36
C SER A 382 -0.51 20.39 4.84
N ASN A 383 -1.33 19.92 3.90
CA ASN A 383 -1.20 18.59 3.29
C ASN A 383 -0.29 18.61 2.06
N THR A 384 0.18 17.44 1.65
CA THR A 384 0.96 17.22 0.43
C THR A 384 0.25 16.22 -0.50
N VAL A 385 0.07 16.59 -1.76
CA VAL A 385 -0.42 15.69 -2.82
C VAL A 385 0.59 15.69 -3.96
N ARG A 386 1.29 14.57 -4.17
CA ARG A 386 2.42 14.51 -5.09
C ARG A 386 2.57 13.21 -5.86
N TYR A 387 3.13 13.26 -7.06
CA TYR A 387 3.52 12.05 -7.81
C TYR A 387 2.36 11.09 -8.11
N ASN A 388 1.13 11.60 -8.09
CA ASN A 388 -0.05 10.83 -8.47
C ASN A 388 -0.27 10.94 -9.99
N THR A 389 -0.93 9.94 -10.56
CA THR A 389 -1.36 9.95 -11.96
C THR A 389 -2.88 9.98 -12.03
N PHE A 390 -3.43 11.01 -12.65
CA PHE A 390 -4.84 11.14 -13.01
C PHE A 390 -4.96 10.85 -14.50
N LYS A 391 -5.56 9.73 -14.86
CA LYS A 391 -5.60 9.24 -16.24
C LYS A 391 -7.05 9.09 -16.67
N THR A 392 -7.41 9.78 -17.74
CA THR A 392 -8.76 9.74 -18.33
C THR A 392 -9.89 9.95 -17.32
N SER A 393 -9.64 10.75 -16.27
CA SER A 393 -10.58 11.01 -15.18
C SER A 393 -11.23 12.39 -15.30
N LYS A 394 -12.54 12.45 -15.02
CA LYS A 394 -13.34 13.68 -15.01
C LYS A 394 -13.37 14.29 -13.60
N GLY A 395 -13.18 15.61 -13.53
CA GLY A 395 -13.07 16.37 -12.28
C GLY A 395 -11.62 16.77 -11.98
N ALA A 396 -11.43 17.43 -10.84
CA ALA A 396 -10.17 18.08 -10.47
C ALA A 396 -9.58 17.55 -9.16
N LEU A 397 -8.27 17.73 -8.98
CA LEU A 397 -7.62 17.81 -7.68
C LEU A 397 -7.91 19.19 -7.07
N THR A 398 -8.80 19.24 -6.08
CA THR A 398 -9.29 20.50 -5.52
C THR A 398 -8.79 20.75 -4.09
N SER A 399 -8.06 21.85 -3.87
CA SER A 399 -7.94 22.47 -2.54
C SER A 399 -9.24 23.20 -2.25
N ARG A 400 -10.23 22.47 -1.76
CA ARG A 400 -11.61 22.96 -1.62
C ARG A 400 -11.77 23.87 -0.41
N HIS A 401 -11.05 23.55 0.67
CA HIS A 401 -10.90 24.38 1.86
C HIS A 401 -9.50 24.21 2.48
N GLY A 402 -9.15 25.07 3.43
CA GLY A 402 -7.87 25.04 4.15
C GLY A 402 -6.75 25.81 3.45
N HIS A 403 -5.56 25.78 4.05
CA HIS A 403 -4.42 26.61 3.67
C HIS A 403 -3.13 25.79 3.55
N SER A 404 -2.08 26.36 2.97
CA SER A 404 -0.70 25.84 2.99
C SER A 404 -0.53 24.43 2.39
N ASN A 405 -1.47 23.97 1.57
CA ASN A 405 -1.36 22.70 0.86
C ASN A 405 -0.36 22.78 -0.31
N SER A 406 0.40 21.71 -0.52
CA SER A 406 1.35 21.57 -1.63
C SER A 406 0.91 20.47 -2.62
N PHE A 407 0.83 20.83 -3.90
CA PHE A 407 0.42 19.97 -5.01
C PHE A 407 1.54 19.92 -6.05
N TYR A 408 2.30 18.83 -6.12
CA TYR A 408 3.48 18.82 -6.99
C TYR A 408 3.87 17.50 -7.64
N GLY A 409 4.50 17.56 -8.81
CA GLY A 409 4.94 16.37 -9.52
C GLY A 409 3.80 15.42 -9.91
N ASN A 410 2.55 15.89 -9.95
CA ASN A 410 1.43 15.06 -10.39
C ASN A 410 1.31 15.07 -11.92
N PHE A 411 0.84 13.96 -12.48
CA PHE A 411 0.58 13.78 -13.91
C PHE A 411 -0.93 13.77 -14.15
N PHE A 412 -1.42 14.66 -15.00
CA PHE A 412 -2.81 14.67 -15.46
C PHE A 412 -2.83 14.38 -16.95
N LEU A 413 -3.32 13.20 -17.31
CA LEU A 413 -3.26 12.64 -18.66
C LEU A 413 -4.68 12.44 -19.16
N GLY A 414 -5.20 13.44 -19.86
CA GLY A 414 -6.49 13.36 -20.54
C GLY A 414 -6.39 12.65 -21.89
N ASP A 415 -7.55 12.48 -22.53
CA ASP A 415 -7.67 11.93 -23.88
C ASP A 415 -7.95 13.03 -24.93
N GLY A 416 -8.21 14.26 -24.50
CA GLY A 416 -8.57 15.40 -25.35
C GLY A 416 -9.98 15.30 -25.92
N VAL A 417 -10.79 14.35 -25.45
CA VAL A 417 -12.12 14.04 -25.99
C VAL A 417 -13.18 14.12 -24.89
N GLU A 418 -13.00 13.38 -23.80
CA GLU A 418 -13.99 13.32 -22.72
C GLU A 418 -14.04 14.66 -21.97
N SER A 419 -15.23 15.22 -21.83
CA SER A 419 -15.41 16.54 -21.22
C SER A 419 -15.06 16.56 -19.73
N LYS A 420 -14.65 17.74 -19.23
CA LYS A 420 -14.40 18.00 -17.79
C LYS A 420 -13.24 17.18 -17.20
N GLN A 421 -12.25 16.83 -18.00
CA GLN A 421 -10.96 16.40 -17.48
C GLN A 421 -10.22 17.66 -17.02
N ASP A 422 -10.33 17.99 -15.74
CA ASP A 422 -9.72 19.17 -15.12
C ASP A 422 -8.38 18.79 -14.45
N GLY A 423 -7.54 19.79 -14.15
CA GLY A 423 -6.30 19.58 -13.39
C GLY A 423 -6.47 19.96 -11.92
N ILE A 424 -5.91 21.11 -11.53
CA ILE A 424 -5.87 21.58 -10.14
C ILE A 424 -6.75 22.81 -9.95
N ARG A 425 -7.57 22.82 -8.90
CA ARG A 425 -8.39 23.97 -8.49
C ARG A 425 -8.12 24.35 -7.04
N ILE A 426 -7.97 25.64 -6.74
CA ILE A 426 -7.66 26.07 -5.36
C ILE A 426 -8.53 27.23 -4.85
N TYR A 427 -8.74 27.21 -3.54
CA TYR A 427 -9.26 28.26 -2.67
C TYR A 427 -8.41 28.28 -1.40
N GLY A 428 -8.32 29.41 -0.71
CA GLY A 428 -7.55 29.54 0.53
C GLY A 428 -6.12 30.06 0.32
N ASN A 429 -5.27 29.93 1.33
CA ASN A 429 -4.04 30.73 1.45
C ASN A 429 -2.81 29.84 1.26
N ASP A 430 -1.71 30.43 0.77
CA ASP A 430 -0.35 29.90 0.85
C ASP A 430 -0.13 28.54 0.15
N HIS A 431 -0.95 28.23 -0.85
CA HIS A 431 -0.82 27.00 -1.63
C HIS A 431 0.41 27.03 -2.54
N LYS A 432 1.03 25.86 -2.73
CA LYS A 432 2.11 25.66 -3.70
C LYS A 432 1.69 24.63 -4.73
N ILE A 433 1.71 25.01 -6.00
CA ILE A 433 1.39 24.14 -7.15
C ILE A 433 2.62 24.14 -8.06
N TYR A 434 3.39 23.05 -8.10
CA TYR A 434 4.63 23.04 -8.87
C TYR A 434 5.04 21.71 -9.49
N ASN A 435 5.83 21.73 -10.56
CA ASN A 435 6.29 20.53 -11.27
C ASN A 435 5.18 19.59 -11.74
N ASN A 436 3.93 20.05 -11.87
CA ASN A 436 2.86 19.20 -12.39
C ASN A 436 2.91 19.16 -13.92
N TYR A 437 2.69 17.99 -14.50
CA TYR A 437 2.57 17.77 -15.94
C TYR A 437 1.12 17.49 -16.30
N MET A 438 0.57 18.24 -17.25
CA MET A 438 -0.83 18.15 -17.66
C MET A 438 -0.90 18.08 -19.18
N GLU A 439 -1.55 17.07 -19.73
CA GLU A 439 -1.65 16.87 -21.17
C GLU A 439 -3.08 16.48 -21.57
N LYS A 440 -3.58 17.07 -22.66
CA LYS A 440 -4.88 16.73 -23.28
C LYS A 440 -6.08 16.84 -22.35
N LEU A 441 -6.03 17.79 -21.41
CA LEU A 441 -7.16 18.10 -20.56
C LEU A 441 -8.21 18.88 -21.34
N THR A 442 -9.48 18.48 -21.24
CA THR A 442 -10.61 19.18 -21.89
C THR A 442 -11.23 20.26 -21.01
N GLY A 443 -10.87 20.29 -19.73
CA GLY A 443 -11.29 21.30 -18.76
C GLY A 443 -10.18 22.28 -18.38
N LYS A 444 -10.27 22.84 -17.17
CA LYS A 444 -9.30 23.82 -16.65
C LYS A 444 -8.09 23.11 -16.08
N ALA A 445 -6.91 23.29 -16.70
CA ALA A 445 -5.68 22.68 -16.20
C ALA A 445 -5.28 23.22 -14.82
N ILE A 446 -5.20 24.54 -14.63
CA ILE A 446 -5.02 25.14 -13.30
C ILE A 446 -5.99 26.30 -13.12
N LEU A 447 -6.80 26.26 -12.06
CA LEU A 447 -7.70 27.34 -11.65
C LEU A 447 -7.34 27.87 -10.26
N VAL A 448 -6.84 29.11 -10.23
CA VAL A 448 -6.72 29.93 -9.02
C VAL A 448 -7.98 30.76 -8.90
N ASP A 449 -9.02 30.22 -8.27
CA ASP A 449 -10.36 30.79 -8.35
C ASP A 449 -10.53 32.05 -7.47
N SER A 450 -11.54 32.87 -7.78
CA SER A 450 -12.05 33.88 -6.83
C SER A 450 -12.92 33.21 -5.77
N GLY A 451 -13.02 33.84 -4.60
CA GLY A 451 -13.87 33.41 -3.50
C GLY A 451 -15.20 34.16 -3.43
N ASP A 452 -16.14 33.60 -2.67
CA ASP A 452 -17.36 34.24 -2.18
C ASP A 452 -17.27 34.64 -0.70
N TYR A 453 -16.14 34.36 -0.05
CA TYR A 453 -15.77 34.84 1.28
C TYR A 453 -14.29 35.24 1.37
N ASP A 454 -13.97 36.25 2.18
CA ASP A 454 -12.61 36.72 2.44
C ASP A 454 -12.24 36.47 3.90
N GLY A 455 -11.58 35.34 4.17
CA GLY A 455 -11.06 34.99 5.50
C GLY A 455 -9.84 35.81 5.94
N GLY A 456 -9.42 36.80 5.13
CA GLY A 456 -8.28 37.65 5.39
C GLY A 456 -6.94 37.00 5.02
N SER A 457 -5.91 37.84 4.92
CA SER A 457 -4.57 37.42 4.51
C SER A 457 -3.89 36.50 5.53
N SER A 458 -4.31 36.48 6.80
CA SER A 458 -3.83 35.49 7.78
C SER A 458 -4.37 34.08 7.51
N GLY A 459 -5.56 33.96 6.91
CA GLY A 459 -6.28 32.69 6.75
C GLY A 459 -6.96 32.20 8.03
N TYR A 460 -6.86 32.94 9.14
CA TYR A 460 -7.41 32.54 10.43
C TYR A 460 -8.22 33.71 11.03
N PRO A 461 -9.43 33.98 10.50
CA PRO A 461 -10.32 34.99 11.06
C PRO A 461 -10.77 34.57 12.48
N SER A 462 -11.09 35.54 13.33
CA SER A 462 -11.62 35.25 14.67
C SER A 462 -13.04 34.69 14.59
N ASN A 463 -13.26 33.48 15.11
CA ASN A 463 -14.58 32.84 15.24
C ASN A 463 -15.40 32.77 13.92
N PRO A 464 -14.89 32.14 12.86
CA PRO A 464 -15.66 31.96 11.63
C PRO A 464 -16.93 31.16 11.90
N SER A 465 -18.04 31.57 11.29
CA SER A 465 -19.29 30.81 11.35
C SER A 465 -19.20 29.52 10.54
N ALA A 466 -20.16 28.61 10.76
CA ALA A 466 -20.23 27.38 9.97
C ALA A 466 -20.47 27.64 8.48
N ASP A 467 -21.13 28.74 8.13
CA ASP A 467 -21.36 29.11 6.72
C ASP A 467 -20.11 29.76 6.11
N ASP A 468 -19.37 30.56 6.88
CA ASP A 468 -18.05 31.05 6.47
C ASP A 468 -17.13 29.86 6.13
N LEU A 469 -17.10 28.82 6.95
CA LEU A 469 -16.27 27.63 6.71
C LEU A 469 -16.69 26.82 5.47
N LYS A 470 -17.97 26.86 5.05
CA LYS A 470 -18.47 26.20 3.82
C LYS A 470 -18.20 27.01 2.55
N ALA A 471 -17.94 28.29 2.69
CA ALA A 471 -17.68 29.20 1.59
C ALA A 471 -16.43 28.80 0.78
N GLN A 472 -16.28 29.42 -0.37
CA GLN A 472 -15.07 29.40 -1.18
C GLN A 472 -14.22 30.61 -0.82
N TRP A 473 -13.10 30.37 -0.15
CA TRP A 473 -12.29 31.45 0.39
C TRP A 473 -11.43 32.06 -0.71
N ARG A 474 -11.29 33.40 -0.67
CA ARG A 474 -10.33 34.14 -1.49
C ARG A 474 -8.96 33.46 -1.43
N VAL A 475 -8.30 33.39 -2.58
CA VAL A 475 -6.91 32.93 -2.64
C VAL A 475 -5.94 34.03 -2.25
N TYR A 476 -5.03 33.76 -1.30
CA TYR A 476 -3.89 34.61 -0.99
C TYR A 476 -2.57 33.87 -1.18
N ARG A 477 -1.58 34.53 -1.78
CA ARG A 477 -0.17 34.07 -1.83
C ARG A 477 0.01 32.65 -2.39
N ALA A 478 -0.83 32.25 -3.34
CA ALA A 478 -0.63 31.00 -4.04
C ALA A 478 0.58 31.11 -4.98
N HIS A 479 1.39 30.05 -5.02
CA HIS A 479 2.54 29.92 -5.91
C HIS A 479 2.25 28.84 -6.96
N ILE A 480 2.19 29.23 -8.23
CA ILE A 480 1.97 28.33 -9.37
C ILE A 480 3.24 28.37 -10.20
N VAL A 481 4.12 27.40 -9.96
CA VAL A 481 5.54 27.49 -10.34
C VAL A 481 5.99 26.24 -11.11
N ASN A 482 6.70 26.39 -12.24
CA ASN A 482 7.31 25.23 -12.91
C ASN A 482 6.32 24.12 -13.30
N ASN A 483 5.10 24.44 -13.73
CA ASN A 483 4.16 23.45 -14.29
C ASN A 483 4.28 23.41 -15.82
N THR A 484 3.97 22.26 -16.43
CA THR A 484 3.91 22.08 -17.89
C THR A 484 2.50 21.64 -18.30
N ILE A 485 1.83 22.41 -19.15
CA ILE A 485 0.48 22.15 -19.65
C ILE A 485 0.51 22.12 -21.17
N LEU A 486 0.11 21.00 -21.77
CA LEU A 486 0.26 20.74 -23.20
C LEU A 486 -1.05 20.26 -23.82
N ASP A 487 -1.31 20.71 -25.04
CA ASP A 487 -2.40 20.23 -25.91
C ASP A 487 -3.75 20.13 -25.19
N SER A 488 -3.96 21.00 -24.20
CA SER A 488 -5.17 21.06 -23.36
C SER A 488 -6.06 22.22 -23.82
N SER A 489 -7.34 22.19 -23.48
CA SER A 489 -8.25 23.28 -23.84
C SER A 489 -7.89 24.57 -23.11
N THR A 490 -7.63 24.50 -21.80
CA THR A 490 -7.32 25.66 -20.98
C THR A 490 -6.03 25.47 -20.20
N GLY A 491 -5.17 26.48 -20.17
CA GLY A 491 -3.97 26.55 -19.34
C GLY A 491 -4.25 27.03 -17.91
N ILE A 492 -3.60 28.14 -17.54
CA ILE A 492 -3.67 28.70 -16.17
C ILE A 492 -4.66 29.86 -16.13
N ILE A 493 -5.67 29.77 -15.26
CA ILE A 493 -6.63 30.85 -15.00
C ILE A 493 -6.41 31.40 -13.59
N VAL A 494 -6.31 32.72 -13.50
CA VAL A 494 -6.30 33.50 -12.25
C VAL A 494 -7.56 34.35 -12.16
N GLY A 495 -8.39 34.04 -11.17
CA GLY A 495 -9.65 34.73 -10.91
C GLY A 495 -10.86 34.11 -11.61
N SER A 496 -12.02 34.69 -11.35
CA SER A 496 -13.31 34.37 -11.95
C SER A 496 -14.29 35.51 -11.66
N GLY A 497 -15.56 35.36 -12.04
CA GLY A 497 -16.60 36.36 -11.81
C GLY A 497 -17.07 36.54 -10.35
N LYS A 498 -16.48 35.84 -9.38
CA LYS A 498 -16.87 35.99 -7.95
C LYS A 498 -16.22 37.22 -7.33
N THR A 499 -16.83 37.73 -6.25
CA THR A 499 -16.49 39.00 -5.59
C THR A 499 -15.04 39.11 -5.11
N TYR A 500 -14.47 38.04 -4.55
CA TYR A 500 -13.17 38.11 -3.87
C TYR A 500 -12.05 37.51 -4.72
N HIS A 501 -11.46 38.32 -5.59
CA HIS A 501 -10.38 37.91 -6.48
C HIS A 501 -9.09 37.50 -5.74
N PRO A 502 -8.27 36.62 -6.34
CA PRO A 502 -6.95 36.25 -5.80
C PRO A 502 -6.06 37.47 -5.52
N LYS A 503 -5.24 37.37 -4.48
CA LYS A 503 -4.27 38.40 -4.08
C LYS A 503 -2.90 37.82 -3.79
N ASP A 504 -1.88 38.64 -4.03
CA ASP A 504 -0.47 38.40 -3.68
C ASP A 504 0.10 37.08 -4.21
N SER A 505 -0.50 36.54 -5.27
CA SER A 505 -0.14 35.25 -5.84
C SER A 505 0.98 35.40 -6.88
N ARG A 506 1.62 34.28 -7.24
CA ARG A 506 2.68 34.22 -8.24
C ARG A 506 2.39 33.12 -9.26
N VAL A 507 2.47 33.44 -10.53
CA VAL A 507 2.47 32.50 -11.65
C VAL A 507 3.82 32.62 -12.33
N ALA A 508 4.72 31.66 -12.10
CA ALA A 508 6.09 31.77 -12.56
C ALA A 508 6.65 30.51 -13.19
N ASN A 509 7.53 30.68 -14.17
CA ASN A 509 8.28 29.57 -14.76
C ASN A 509 7.42 28.41 -15.26
N ASN A 510 6.16 28.64 -15.65
CA ASN A 510 5.31 27.60 -16.23
C ASN A 510 5.49 27.55 -17.75
N ILE A 511 5.25 26.40 -18.37
CA ILE A 511 5.03 26.28 -19.82
C ILE A 511 3.56 25.95 -20.06
N VAL A 512 2.91 26.72 -20.92
CA VAL A 512 1.62 26.36 -21.51
C VAL A 512 1.75 26.35 -23.03
N ARG A 513 1.54 25.18 -23.65
CA ARG A 513 1.58 25.02 -25.10
C ARG A 513 0.31 24.34 -25.61
N ASN A 514 -0.68 25.14 -25.99
CA ASN A 514 -1.97 24.65 -26.47
C ASN A 514 -2.32 25.25 -27.83
N THR A 515 -2.99 24.48 -28.68
CA THR A 515 -3.49 24.93 -30.00
C THR A 515 -4.94 25.36 -29.97
N THR A 516 -5.60 25.26 -28.82
CA THR A 516 -6.99 25.68 -28.61
C THR A 516 -7.12 26.57 -27.38
N ASP A 517 -8.08 27.51 -27.46
CA ASP A 517 -8.57 28.33 -26.35
C ASP A 517 -7.45 29.09 -25.60
N THR A 518 -7.37 28.99 -24.27
CA THR A 518 -6.68 30.00 -23.43
C THR A 518 -5.39 29.44 -22.84
N LEU A 519 -4.27 30.18 -22.97
CA LEU A 519 -2.98 29.77 -22.39
C LEU A 519 -2.83 30.28 -20.95
N TYR A 520 -3.04 31.58 -20.76
CA TYR A 520 -2.95 32.26 -19.47
C TYR A 520 -4.05 33.31 -19.42
N ASP A 521 -5.01 33.11 -18.53
CA ASP A 521 -6.09 34.06 -18.28
C ASP A 521 -5.92 34.73 -16.92
N GLU A 522 -5.97 36.05 -16.90
CA GLU A 522 -6.23 36.79 -15.68
C GLU A 522 -7.69 37.29 -15.76
N ALA A 523 -8.62 36.38 -15.47
CA ALA A 523 -10.07 36.57 -15.61
C ALA A 523 -10.63 37.63 -14.65
N ALA A 524 -9.88 38.02 -13.62
CA ALA A 524 -10.19 39.12 -12.73
C ALA A 524 -8.95 40.00 -12.51
N THR A 525 -9.12 41.31 -12.32
CA THR A 525 -7.96 42.17 -12.05
C THR A 525 -7.35 41.85 -10.68
N THR A 526 -6.11 41.35 -10.67
CA THR A 526 -5.37 41.02 -9.46
C THR A 526 -4.03 41.75 -9.39
N ASN A 527 -3.29 41.59 -8.28
CA ASN A 527 -1.88 41.96 -8.17
C ASN A 527 -0.95 40.74 -8.31
N THR A 528 -1.41 39.69 -9.00
CA THR A 528 -0.61 38.49 -9.24
C THR A 528 0.62 38.82 -10.08
N VAL A 529 1.78 38.36 -9.61
CA VAL A 529 3.04 38.51 -10.35
C VAL A 529 3.17 37.38 -11.36
N PHE A 530 3.45 37.76 -12.61
CA PHE A 530 3.81 36.83 -13.68
C PHE A 530 5.30 37.01 -14.01
N GLU A 531 6.09 35.93 -14.05
CA GLU A 531 7.51 36.00 -14.39
C GLU A 531 8.04 34.69 -14.98
N GLY A 532 8.87 34.76 -16.02
CA GLY A 532 9.59 33.59 -16.56
C GLY A 532 8.72 32.51 -17.21
N ASN A 533 7.44 32.79 -17.46
CA ASN A 533 6.53 31.84 -18.11
C ASN A 533 6.77 31.77 -19.62
N ILE A 534 6.41 30.65 -20.25
CA ILE A 534 6.36 30.47 -21.70
C ILE A 534 4.94 30.09 -22.10
N GLY A 535 4.37 30.82 -23.05
CA GLY A 535 3.07 30.53 -23.64
C GLY A 535 3.16 30.43 -25.16
N TYR A 536 2.79 29.31 -25.77
CA TYR A 536 2.89 29.11 -27.22
C TYR A 536 1.70 28.38 -27.83
N GLY A 537 1.26 28.83 -29.01
CA GLY A 537 0.15 28.22 -29.75
C GLY A 537 -1.01 29.20 -29.97
N SER A 538 -2.26 28.75 -29.81
CA SER A 538 -3.41 29.61 -30.08
C SER A 538 -3.56 30.71 -29.03
N THR A 539 -3.81 31.93 -29.50
CA THR A 539 -4.10 33.09 -28.66
C THR A 539 -5.58 33.41 -28.73
N VAL A 540 -6.38 32.81 -27.85
CA VAL A 540 -7.75 33.27 -27.60
C VAL A 540 -7.79 33.77 -26.16
N ASN A 541 -8.20 35.02 -25.96
CA ASN A 541 -8.51 35.63 -24.66
C ASN A 541 -7.40 35.86 -23.61
N ASN A 542 -6.12 35.68 -23.92
CA ASN A 542 -5.07 36.10 -22.97
C ASN A 542 -5.01 37.63 -22.83
N LYS A 543 -5.00 38.14 -21.59
CA LYS A 543 -4.61 39.53 -21.33
C LYS A 543 -3.17 39.76 -21.84
N SER A 544 -2.92 40.90 -22.49
CA SER A 544 -1.58 41.22 -22.99
C SER A 544 -0.57 41.26 -21.84
N ARG A 545 0.58 40.64 -22.05
CA ARG A 545 1.69 40.52 -21.09
C ARG A 545 3.01 40.80 -21.79
N THR A 546 3.97 41.32 -21.03
CA THR A 546 5.34 41.53 -21.51
C THR A 546 6.07 40.19 -21.68
N THR A 547 7.13 40.17 -22.49
CA THR A 547 7.98 38.99 -22.67
C THR A 547 8.58 38.47 -21.36
N ALA A 548 8.87 39.36 -20.42
CA ALA A 548 9.41 38.99 -19.11
C ALA A 548 8.37 38.27 -18.22
N GLU A 549 7.09 38.61 -18.37
CA GLU A 549 5.98 37.95 -17.69
C GLU A 549 5.63 36.61 -18.36
N ILE A 550 5.40 36.65 -19.68
CA ILE A 550 5.05 35.51 -20.53
C ILE A 550 5.77 35.64 -21.88
N TRP A 551 6.75 34.78 -22.12
CA TRP A 551 7.47 34.74 -23.39
C TRP A 551 6.71 33.90 -24.40
N ASN A 552 6.24 34.53 -25.49
CA ASN A 552 5.67 33.83 -26.63
C ASN A 552 6.78 33.21 -27.49
N THR A 553 7.17 31.99 -27.15
CA THR A 553 8.19 31.22 -27.87
C THR A 553 7.84 29.73 -27.85
N ASN A 554 8.17 29.01 -28.93
CA ASN A 554 7.98 27.58 -28.95
C ASN A 554 8.92 26.92 -27.93
N PRO A 555 8.43 26.19 -26.91
CA PRO A 555 9.28 25.55 -25.93
C PRO A 555 10.12 24.40 -26.51
N LEU A 556 9.85 23.92 -27.72
CA LEU A 556 10.57 22.83 -28.40
C LEU A 556 10.72 21.57 -27.53
N PHE A 557 9.68 20.74 -27.53
CA PHE A 557 9.68 19.44 -26.85
C PHE A 557 10.19 18.31 -27.75
N THR A 558 10.64 17.22 -27.12
CA THR A 558 10.89 15.91 -27.71
C THR A 558 10.16 14.85 -26.88
N THR A 559 9.79 13.72 -27.49
CA THR A 559 9.08 12.66 -26.77
C THR A 559 10.05 11.65 -26.17
N VAL A 560 9.98 11.46 -24.85
CA VAL A 560 10.74 10.44 -24.11
C VAL A 560 9.76 9.65 -23.25
N SER A 561 9.75 8.33 -23.42
CA SER A 561 8.86 7.42 -22.65
C SER A 561 7.38 7.83 -22.64
N GLY A 562 6.90 8.39 -23.75
CA GLY A 562 5.51 8.83 -23.91
C GLY A 562 5.19 10.23 -23.38
N LEU A 563 6.15 10.94 -22.77
CA LEU A 563 5.99 12.30 -22.27
C LEU A 563 6.74 13.32 -23.14
N GLN A 564 6.28 14.57 -23.12
CA GLN A 564 6.96 15.70 -23.76
C GLN A 564 8.01 16.29 -22.81
N LYS A 565 9.28 16.18 -23.21
CA LYS A 565 10.47 16.63 -22.48
C LYS A 565 11.19 17.73 -23.25
N LEU A 566 11.93 18.60 -22.58
CA LEU A 566 12.62 19.68 -23.28
C LEU A 566 13.63 19.11 -24.29
N SER A 567 13.62 19.62 -25.52
CA SER A 567 14.67 19.28 -26.48
C SER A 567 15.99 19.97 -26.09
N PRO A 568 17.16 19.48 -26.55
CA PRO A 568 18.44 20.16 -26.30
C PRO A 568 18.53 21.60 -26.80
N SER A 569 17.68 21.98 -27.76
CA SER A 569 17.59 23.34 -28.31
C SER A 569 16.48 24.19 -27.67
N SER A 570 15.84 23.69 -26.61
CA SER A 570 14.70 24.37 -26.01
C SER A 570 15.09 25.74 -25.45
N PRO A 571 14.32 26.80 -25.77
CA PRO A 571 14.51 28.11 -25.15
C PRO A 571 14.10 28.15 -23.67
N ALA A 572 13.45 27.11 -23.16
CA ALA A 572 13.06 27.02 -21.75
C ALA A 572 14.24 26.66 -20.83
N ILE A 573 15.34 26.15 -21.41
CA ILE A 573 16.53 25.74 -20.65
C ILE A 573 17.16 26.96 -19.98
N ASN A 574 17.38 26.88 -18.66
CA ASN A 574 17.91 27.94 -17.79
C ASN A 574 17.13 29.27 -17.86
N TYR A 575 15.88 29.26 -18.34
CA TYR A 575 15.10 30.48 -18.54
C TYR A 575 14.41 30.97 -17.26
N ALA A 576 14.25 30.09 -16.25
CA ALA A 576 13.48 30.38 -15.05
C ALA A 576 13.92 31.68 -14.35
N LYS A 577 12.95 32.39 -13.77
CA LYS A 577 13.09 33.65 -13.05
C LYS A 577 12.69 33.49 -11.59
N GLY A 578 13.09 34.47 -10.77
CA GLY A 578 12.82 34.47 -9.33
C GLY A 578 13.60 33.39 -8.58
N SER A 579 13.31 33.27 -7.28
CA SER A 579 13.89 32.24 -6.40
C SER A 579 12.78 31.49 -5.68
N TYR A 580 12.69 30.19 -5.94
CA TYR A 580 11.68 29.29 -5.37
C TYR A 580 12.38 28.09 -4.73
N THR A 581 12.98 28.30 -3.56
CA THR A 581 13.86 27.33 -2.88
C THR A 581 13.22 26.00 -2.52
N TYR A 582 11.89 25.90 -2.55
CA TYR A 582 11.16 24.65 -2.34
C TYR A 582 11.03 23.78 -3.60
N VAL A 583 11.40 24.29 -4.78
CA VAL A 583 11.44 23.53 -6.04
C VAL A 583 12.85 22.95 -6.22
N THR A 584 13.12 21.84 -5.54
CA THR A 584 14.46 21.22 -5.48
C THR A 584 14.69 20.13 -6.51
N THR A 585 13.61 19.50 -6.96
CA THR A 585 13.61 18.48 -8.01
C THR A 585 12.66 18.88 -9.12
N ASP A 586 12.68 18.19 -10.25
CA ASP A 586 11.73 18.33 -11.35
C ASP A 586 10.59 17.29 -11.27
N MET A 587 9.80 17.15 -12.34
CA MET A 587 8.71 16.17 -12.43
C MET A 587 9.16 14.71 -12.39
N ASP A 588 10.42 14.43 -12.73
CA ASP A 588 11.00 13.07 -12.78
C ASP A 588 11.77 12.70 -11.51
N GLY A 589 11.93 13.67 -10.60
CA GLY A 589 12.72 13.55 -9.38
C GLY A 589 14.20 13.91 -9.58
N GLU A 590 14.57 14.47 -10.72
CA GLU A 590 15.93 14.92 -11.00
C GLU A 590 16.20 16.25 -10.29
N THR A 591 17.42 16.43 -9.78
CA THR A 591 17.78 17.66 -9.06
C THR A 591 17.87 18.84 -10.02
N ARG A 592 17.26 19.97 -9.64
CA ARG A 592 17.42 21.21 -10.41
C ARG A 592 18.71 21.91 -10.01
N SER A 593 19.48 22.34 -11.00
CA SER A 593 20.76 23.05 -10.78
C SER A 593 20.65 24.51 -11.19
N THR A 594 20.33 24.74 -12.46
CA THR A 594 19.93 26.03 -13.01
C THR A 594 18.55 25.83 -13.61
N ASN A 595 17.53 26.29 -12.90
CA ASN A 595 16.16 25.88 -13.20
C ASN A 595 15.74 26.20 -14.64
N ASP A 596 15.20 25.19 -15.29
CA ASP A 596 14.45 25.35 -16.52
C ASP A 596 13.04 25.90 -16.22
N THR A 597 12.43 26.57 -17.20
CA THR A 597 11.01 26.88 -17.18
C THR A 597 10.21 25.62 -17.53
N GLY A 598 9.14 25.34 -16.79
CA GLY A 598 8.34 24.12 -16.92
C GLY A 598 8.65 23.07 -15.86
N ALA A 599 7.92 21.96 -15.91
CA ALA A 599 8.00 20.86 -14.94
C ALA A 599 9.22 19.97 -15.10
N ASP A 600 9.78 19.92 -16.30
CA ASP A 600 10.98 19.18 -16.67
C ASP A 600 12.24 20.00 -16.35
N GLU A 601 13.29 19.36 -15.86
CA GLU A 601 14.66 19.88 -15.89
C GLU A 601 15.43 19.07 -16.92
N ARG A 602 15.94 19.72 -17.97
CA ARG A 602 16.46 19.01 -19.13
C ARG A 602 17.68 18.16 -18.78
N SER A 603 17.48 16.86 -18.68
CA SER A 603 18.53 15.85 -18.56
C SER A 603 18.63 14.95 -19.80
N SER A 604 19.79 14.30 -19.98
CA SER A 604 19.93 13.22 -20.97
C SER A 604 19.45 11.87 -20.42
N SER A 605 18.75 11.84 -19.29
CA SER A 605 18.27 10.61 -18.70
C SER A 605 17.19 9.97 -19.58
N THR A 606 17.12 8.65 -19.52
CA THR A 606 16.06 7.83 -20.15
C THR A 606 15.34 6.95 -19.12
N SER A 607 15.73 7.07 -17.85
CA SER A 607 15.16 6.36 -16.71
C SER A 607 14.87 7.36 -15.61
N PHE A 608 13.61 7.41 -15.20
CA PHE A 608 13.11 8.43 -14.27
C PHE A 608 12.59 7.75 -13.01
N ALA A 609 12.95 8.29 -11.85
CA ALA A 609 12.48 7.78 -10.56
C ALA A 609 10.98 8.00 -10.39
N ILE A 610 10.48 9.10 -10.95
CA ILE A 610 9.09 9.51 -10.95
C ILE A 610 8.59 9.52 -12.39
N ARG A 611 7.47 8.85 -12.63
CA ARG A 611 6.84 8.73 -13.95
C ARG A 611 5.33 8.51 -13.77
N PRO A 612 4.52 8.68 -14.84
CA PRO A 612 3.14 8.24 -14.82
C PRO A 612 3.03 6.77 -14.41
N LEU A 613 2.09 6.51 -13.51
CA LEU A 613 1.78 5.18 -13.01
C LEU A 613 0.83 4.46 -13.95
N ALA A 614 1.07 3.18 -14.15
CA ALA A 614 0.14 2.24 -14.76
C ALA A 614 -0.46 1.32 -13.70
N ALA A 615 -1.52 0.59 -14.06
CA ALA A 615 -2.16 -0.37 -13.14
C ALA A 615 -1.20 -1.41 -12.54
N ALA A 616 -0.08 -1.71 -13.20
CA ALA A 616 0.96 -2.61 -12.69
C ALA A 616 1.82 -2.01 -11.55
N ASP A 617 1.85 -0.68 -11.41
CA ASP A 617 2.63 0.03 -10.40
C ASP A 617 1.86 0.23 -9.09
N VAL A 618 0.56 -0.08 -9.07
CA VAL A 618 -0.37 0.21 -7.98
C VAL A 618 -1.26 -0.99 -7.63
N GLY A 619 -2.00 -0.88 -6.54
CA GLY A 619 -2.94 -1.92 -6.10
C GLY A 619 -2.25 -3.11 -5.44
N PRO A 620 -2.99 -4.20 -5.17
CA PRO A 620 -2.56 -5.27 -4.26
C PRO A 620 -1.29 -6.02 -4.67
N ASN A 621 -0.98 -6.01 -5.96
CA ASN A 621 0.16 -6.71 -6.53
C ASN A 621 1.35 -5.80 -6.82
N ALA A 622 1.24 -4.49 -6.54
CA ALA A 622 2.36 -3.57 -6.71
C ALA A 622 3.58 -4.01 -5.87
N PRO A 623 4.81 -3.78 -6.36
CA PRO A 623 6.05 -4.10 -5.64
C PRO A 623 6.08 -3.62 -4.20
#